data_AF-A0A327LBK5-F1
#
_entry.id   AF-A0A327LBK5-F1
#
_cell.length_a   1.000
_cell.length_b   1.000
_cell.length_c   1.000
_cell.angle_alpha   90.00
_cell.angle_beta   90.00
_cell.angle_gamma   90.00
#
_symmetry.space_group_name_H-M   'P 1'
#
loop_
_entity.id
_entity.type
_entity.pdbx_description
1 polymer ?
#
loop_
_entity_poly.entity_id
_entity_poly.type
_entity_poly.pdbx_seq_one_letter_code
_entity_poly.pdbx_strand_id
1 'polypeptide(L)'
;MAQPVAAPSLLDGSEPHAAMRTLLAETEAALARHTLMQAASLPGGAGPAGAADADAGRWVFEIPFLTPQGPTVAQFEISRDGKGQGTERAAPAWRARFAIDIEPVGVVHAQITITGERAGVTLWAERGDSAVLLRDHADDLAERLRAAALDPSEVVVRDGAPPRPSREAAPAAGRFLDRAS
;
A
#
# COMPACT_ATOMS: atom_id res chain seq x y z
N MET A 1 -13.56 10.54 2.50
CA MET A 1 -14.25 10.08 3.72
C MET A 1 -14.11 8.57 3.73
N ALA A 2 -13.51 8.01 4.77
CA ALA A 2 -13.25 6.57 4.87
C ALA A 2 -14.56 5.82 5.13
N GLN A 3 -14.79 4.73 4.39
CA GLN A 3 -15.94 3.86 4.58
C GLN A 3 -15.78 3.12 5.92
N PRO A 4 -16.79 3.10 6.81
CA PRO A 4 -16.72 2.36 8.07
C PRO A 4 -16.55 0.86 7.81
N VAL A 5 -15.80 0.19 8.70
CA VAL A 5 -15.68 -1.27 8.72
C VAL A 5 -17.07 -1.88 8.89
N ALA A 6 -17.43 -2.80 7.98
CA ALA A 6 -18.70 -3.50 8.03
C ALA A 6 -18.72 -4.44 9.24
N ALA A 7 -19.75 -4.31 10.09
CA ALA A 7 -20.02 -5.25 11.15
C ALA A 7 -20.35 -6.65 10.56
N PRO A 8 -20.11 -7.74 11.30
CA PRO A 8 -20.43 -9.08 10.82
C PRO A 8 -21.93 -9.22 10.52
N SER A 9 -22.26 -9.54 9.27
CA SER A 9 -23.65 -9.68 8.81
C SER A 9 -24.27 -11.04 9.17
N LEU A 10 -23.46 -11.99 9.63
CA LEU A 10 -23.91 -13.28 10.12
C LEU A 10 -24.05 -13.23 11.63
N LEU A 11 -25.28 -13.37 12.10
CA LEU A 11 -25.60 -13.47 13.52
C LEU A 11 -25.57 -14.94 13.95
N ASP A 12 -25.07 -15.21 15.15
CA ASP A 12 -25.15 -16.54 15.75
C ASP A 12 -26.62 -16.98 15.87
N GLY A 13 -26.93 -18.16 15.31
CA GLY A 13 -28.30 -18.70 15.26
C GLY A 13 -29.09 -18.35 14.00
N SER A 14 -28.47 -17.77 12.96
CA SER A 14 -29.12 -17.54 11.67
C SER A 14 -29.58 -18.86 11.03
N GLU A 15 -30.86 -18.94 10.63
CA GLU A 15 -31.39 -20.06 9.86
C GLU A 15 -30.50 -20.35 8.62
N PRO A 16 -30.09 -21.61 8.36
CA PRO A 16 -29.04 -21.92 7.37
C PRO A 16 -29.31 -21.37 5.96
N HIS A 17 -30.57 -21.37 5.54
CA HIS A 17 -30.96 -20.82 4.24
C HIS A 17 -30.88 -19.29 4.20
N ALA A 18 -31.15 -18.60 5.30
CA ALA A 18 -31.00 -17.15 5.38
C ALA A 18 -29.52 -16.75 5.39
N ALA A 19 -28.68 -17.48 6.13
CA ALA A 19 -27.23 -17.30 6.14
C ALA A 19 -26.62 -17.50 4.74
N MET A 20 -27.07 -18.52 4.00
CA MET A 20 -26.60 -18.77 2.63
C MET A 20 -26.91 -17.61 1.68
N ARG A 21 -28.10 -17.02 1.76
CA ARG A 21 -28.47 -15.85 0.94
C ARG A 21 -27.63 -14.63 1.30
N THR A 22 -27.37 -14.40 2.59
CA THR A 22 -26.49 -13.32 3.03
C THR A 22 -25.08 -13.49 2.47
N LEU A 23 -24.50 -14.69 2.59
CA LEU A 23 -23.18 -15.00 2.05
C LEU A 23 -23.11 -14.82 0.53
N LEU A 24 -24.14 -15.21 -0.20
CA LEU A 24 -24.21 -15.02 -1.66
C LEU A 24 -24.21 -13.51 -2.00
N ALA A 25 -25.06 -12.73 -1.34
CA ALA A 25 -25.14 -11.28 -1.57
C ALA A 25 -23.84 -10.55 -1.21
N GLU A 26 -23.18 -10.94 -0.12
CA GLU A 26 -21.87 -10.39 0.27
C GLU A 26 -20.77 -10.74 -0.73
N THR A 27 -20.78 -11.96 -1.25
CA THR A 27 -19.83 -12.43 -2.26
C THR A 27 -20.03 -11.66 -3.57
N GLU A 28 -21.27 -11.47 -4.02
CA GLU A 28 -21.59 -10.66 -5.20
C GLU A 28 -21.14 -9.20 -5.02
N ALA A 29 -21.38 -8.60 -3.86
CA ALA A 29 -20.94 -7.24 -3.56
C ALA A 29 -19.40 -7.13 -3.51
N ALA A 30 -18.70 -8.14 -2.98
CA ALA A 30 -17.24 -8.19 -2.98
C ALA A 30 -16.67 -8.31 -4.41
N LEU A 31 -17.27 -9.16 -5.25
CA LEU A 31 -16.89 -9.31 -6.66
C LEU A 31 -17.15 -8.03 -7.46
N ALA A 32 -18.26 -7.32 -7.21
CA ALA A 32 -18.56 -6.04 -7.85
C ALA A 32 -17.54 -4.95 -7.48
N ARG A 33 -17.19 -4.84 -6.19
CA ARG A 33 -16.13 -3.93 -5.73
C ARG A 33 -14.78 -4.30 -6.32
N HIS A 34 -14.45 -5.59 -6.37
CA HIS A 34 -13.22 -6.06 -7.00
C HIS A 34 -13.17 -5.70 -8.49
N THR A 35 -14.26 -5.94 -9.23
CA THR A 35 -14.38 -5.58 -10.65
C THR A 35 -14.26 -4.07 -10.86
N LEU A 36 -14.86 -3.25 -9.99
CA LEU A 36 -14.74 -1.80 -10.04
C LEU A 36 -13.29 -1.35 -9.74
N MET A 37 -12.62 -1.98 -8.77
CA MET A 37 -11.21 -1.72 -8.49
C MET A 37 -10.32 -2.13 -9.66
N GLN A 38 -10.58 -3.28 -10.29
CA GLN A 38 -9.87 -3.71 -11.50
C GLN A 38 -10.11 -2.73 -12.64
N ALA A 39 -11.34 -2.28 -12.85
CA ALA A 39 -11.69 -1.27 -13.85
C ALA A 39 -11.00 0.08 -13.58
N ALA A 40 -10.88 0.49 -12.32
CA ALA A 40 -10.18 1.71 -11.93
C ALA A 40 -8.64 1.57 -11.95
N SER A 41 -8.13 0.34 -11.85
CA SER A 41 -6.69 0.03 -11.94
C SER A 41 -6.23 -0.17 -13.38
N LEU A 42 -7.16 -0.32 -14.34
CA LEU A 42 -6.83 -0.32 -15.75
C LEU A 42 -6.44 1.11 -16.16
N PRO A 43 -5.24 1.32 -16.70
CA PRO A 43 -4.85 2.64 -17.21
C PRO A 43 -5.83 3.06 -18.30
N GLY A 44 -6.33 4.30 -18.21
CA GLY A 44 -7.20 4.88 -19.22
C GLY A 44 -6.57 4.71 -20.61
N GLY A 45 -7.24 3.95 -21.47
CA GLY A 45 -6.70 3.51 -22.74
C GLY A 45 -6.30 4.65 -23.68
N ALA A 46 -5.12 4.48 -24.28
CA ALA A 46 -4.70 4.96 -25.60
C ALA A 46 -4.70 6.49 -25.85
N GLY A 47 -3.69 7.18 -25.32
CA GLY A 47 -3.07 8.35 -25.96
C GLY A 47 -1.80 7.94 -26.72
N PRO A 48 -1.37 8.69 -27.77
CA PRO A 48 -0.34 8.25 -28.71
C PRO A 48 0.97 7.89 -28.01
N ALA A 49 1.62 6.84 -28.52
CA ALA A 49 2.78 6.16 -27.98
C ALA A 49 3.81 7.12 -27.35
N GLY A 50 3.97 7.03 -26.03
CA GLY A 50 5.03 7.75 -25.31
C GLY A 50 4.76 8.00 -23.82
N ALA A 51 3.51 7.98 -23.36
CA ALA A 51 3.16 8.37 -21.98
C ALA A 51 2.54 7.24 -21.12
N ALA A 52 2.33 6.03 -21.67
CA ALA A 52 1.66 4.93 -20.97
C ALA A 52 2.57 4.08 -20.06
N ASP A 53 3.89 4.28 -20.09
CA ASP A 53 4.86 3.42 -19.38
C ASP A 53 5.11 3.88 -17.93
N ALA A 54 4.61 5.07 -17.53
CA ALA A 54 4.85 5.66 -16.22
C ALA A 54 3.83 5.23 -15.14
N ASP A 55 2.60 4.88 -15.53
CA ASP A 55 1.51 4.53 -14.59
C ASP A 55 1.39 3.01 -14.37
N ALA A 56 2.01 2.19 -15.24
CA ALA A 56 2.02 0.73 -15.16
C ALA A 56 2.87 0.15 -14.00
N GLY A 57 3.45 1.01 -13.15
CA GLY A 57 4.39 0.63 -12.10
C GLY A 57 3.84 0.74 -10.67
N ARG A 58 2.60 1.19 -10.44
CA ARG A 58 2.07 1.41 -9.09
C ARG A 58 0.89 0.49 -8.77
N TRP A 59 1.02 -0.26 -7.68
CA TRP A 59 -0.02 -1.11 -7.12
C TRP A 59 -0.42 -0.58 -5.74
N VAL A 60 -1.72 -0.46 -5.49
CA VAL A 60 -2.26 -0.15 -4.17
C VAL A 60 -3.22 -1.26 -3.76
N PHE A 61 -3.02 -1.82 -2.57
CA PHE A 61 -3.84 -2.90 -2.05
C PHE A 61 -3.98 -2.81 -0.53
N GLU A 62 -4.97 -3.50 0.00
CA GLU A 62 -5.27 -3.53 1.42
C GLU A 62 -4.95 -4.92 1.97
N ILE A 63 -4.30 -4.97 3.13
CA ILE A 63 -4.04 -6.22 3.85
C ILE A 63 -4.74 -6.15 5.21
N PRO A 64 -5.63 -7.10 5.53
CA PRO A 64 -6.19 -7.22 6.87
C PRO A 64 -5.14 -7.83 7.82
N PHE A 65 -4.96 -7.20 8.98
CA PHE A 65 -4.12 -7.67 10.07
C PHE A 65 -4.98 -7.98 11.28
N LEU A 66 -4.61 -9.02 12.02
CA LEU A 66 -5.20 -9.28 13.32
C LEU A 66 -4.37 -8.55 14.38
N THR A 67 -5.01 -7.67 15.16
CA THR A 67 -4.39 -7.03 16.33
C THR A 67 -5.07 -7.53 17.62
N PRO A 68 -4.47 -7.30 18.81
CA PRO A 68 -5.13 -7.60 20.07
C PRO A 68 -6.49 -6.90 20.25
N GLN A 69 -6.73 -5.78 19.54
CA GLN A 69 -7.97 -5.01 19.60
C GLN A 69 -9.00 -5.46 18.55
N GLY A 70 -8.64 -6.39 17.67
CA GLY A 70 -9.46 -6.85 16.54
C GLY A 70 -8.78 -6.71 15.18
N PRO A 71 -9.44 -7.13 14.10
CA PRO A 71 -8.91 -6.97 12.75
C PRO A 71 -8.82 -5.49 12.35
N THR A 72 -7.69 -5.09 11.80
CA THR A 72 -7.45 -3.77 11.21
C THR A 72 -7.04 -3.92 9.74
N VAL A 73 -7.20 -2.89 8.93
CA VAL A 73 -6.80 -2.91 7.51
C VAL A 73 -5.68 -1.90 7.32
N ALA A 74 -4.57 -2.33 6.72
CA ALA A 74 -3.49 -1.44 6.31
C ALA A 74 -3.40 -1.33 4.79
N GLN A 75 -3.19 -0.11 4.32
CA GLN A 75 -3.00 0.18 2.91
C GLN A 75 -1.52 0.06 2.54
N PHE A 76 -1.25 -0.73 1.51
CA PHE A 76 0.05 -0.95 0.91
C PHE A 76 0.10 -0.30 -0.45
N GLU A 77 1.21 0.36 -0.72
CA GLU A 77 1.55 0.90 -2.02
C GLU A 77 2.89 0.32 -2.45
N ILE A 78 2.95 -0.26 -3.64
CA ILE A 78 4.19 -0.68 -4.29
C ILE A 78 4.32 0.13 -5.57
N SER A 79 5.41 0.87 -5.73
CA SER A 79 5.73 1.60 -6.95
C SER A 79 7.05 1.08 -7.52
N ARG A 80 7.12 0.90 -8.83
CA ARG A 80 8.33 0.62 -9.59
C ARG A 80 8.74 1.89 -10.31
N ASP A 81 9.91 2.41 -9.99
CA ASP A 81 10.45 3.58 -10.68
C ASP A 81 10.80 3.19 -12.13
N GLY A 82 10.08 3.77 -13.09
CA GLY A 82 10.27 3.53 -14.52
C GLY A 82 11.47 4.29 -15.04
N LYS A 83 12.53 3.56 -15.41
CA LYS A 83 13.64 3.92 -16.31
C LYS A 83 14.23 5.34 -16.09
N GLY A 84 15.40 5.40 -15.45
CA GLY A 84 16.23 6.59 -15.44
C GLY A 84 16.47 7.11 -16.87
N GLN A 85 16.17 8.39 -17.09
CA GLN A 85 16.67 9.12 -18.26
C GLN A 85 18.16 9.38 -18.05
N GLY A 86 18.98 8.39 -18.36
CA GLY A 86 20.43 8.45 -18.22
C GLY A 86 21.03 7.19 -18.78
N THR A 87 22.17 7.32 -19.46
CA THR A 87 22.79 6.37 -20.39
C THR A 87 23.32 5.07 -19.76
N GLU A 88 22.74 4.60 -18.66
CA GLU A 88 23.18 3.41 -17.96
C GLU A 88 21.99 2.58 -17.50
N ARG A 89 22.10 1.27 -17.73
CA ARG A 89 21.08 0.24 -17.50
C ARG A 89 20.85 0.03 -15.99
N ALA A 90 20.36 1.05 -15.30
CA ALA A 90 20.06 0.98 -13.87
C ALA A 90 18.97 -0.07 -13.63
N ALA A 91 19.20 -0.96 -12.67
CA ALA A 91 18.20 -1.94 -12.26
C ALA A 91 16.92 -1.21 -11.79
N PRO A 92 15.73 -1.71 -12.12
CA PRO A 92 14.48 -1.09 -11.69
C PRO A 92 14.42 -1.06 -10.16
N ALA A 93 14.22 0.12 -9.58
CA ALA A 93 14.03 0.28 -8.15
C ALA A 93 12.55 0.06 -7.80
N TRP A 94 12.32 -0.78 -6.80
CA TRP A 94 11.00 -1.01 -6.22
C TRP A 94 10.90 -0.23 -4.91
N ARG A 95 9.76 0.40 -4.67
CA ARG A 95 9.47 1.09 -3.42
C ARG A 95 8.14 0.58 -2.89
N ALA A 96 8.15 0.06 -1.67
CA ALA A 96 6.95 -0.30 -0.93
C ALA A 96 6.71 0.71 0.21
N ARG A 97 5.47 1.09 0.43
CA ARG A 97 5.04 2.00 1.51
C ARG A 97 3.79 1.44 2.16
N PHE A 98 3.71 1.53 3.48
CA PHE A 98 2.51 1.20 4.22
C PHE A 98 2.46 1.94 5.56
N ALA A 99 1.28 2.00 6.17
CA ALA A 99 1.09 2.46 7.53
C ALA A 99 0.14 1.51 8.26
N ILE A 100 0.45 1.20 9.52
CA ILE A 100 -0.38 0.32 10.36
C ILE A 100 -0.58 1.00 11.71
N ASP A 101 -1.82 1.01 12.19
CA ASP A 101 -2.15 1.44 13.55
C ASP A 101 -2.35 0.20 14.43
N ILE A 102 -1.50 0.04 15.44
CA ILE A 102 -1.53 -1.10 16.37
C ILE A 102 -1.37 -0.59 17.80
N GLU A 103 -2.38 -0.71 18.65
CA GLU A 103 -2.24 -0.34 20.07
C GLU A 103 -1.45 -1.43 20.84
N PRO A 104 -0.51 -1.07 21.75
CA PRO A 104 -0.17 0.27 22.24
C PRO A 104 0.86 1.08 21.43
N VAL A 105 1.39 0.50 20.35
CA VAL A 105 2.45 1.08 19.51
C VAL A 105 1.98 2.34 18.76
N GLY A 106 0.69 2.44 18.44
CA GLY A 106 0.12 3.49 17.60
C GLY A 106 0.51 3.32 16.13
N VAL A 107 0.42 4.41 15.37
CA VAL A 107 0.70 4.40 13.93
C VAL A 107 2.20 4.29 13.66
N VAL A 108 2.55 3.26 12.89
CA VAL A 108 3.89 3.06 12.32
C VAL A 108 3.80 3.13 10.81
N HIS A 109 4.61 4.00 10.22
CA HIS A 109 4.78 4.12 8.78
C HIS A 109 6.07 3.43 8.36
N ALA A 110 6.05 2.76 7.22
CA ALA A 110 7.22 2.13 6.65
C ALA A 110 7.41 2.53 5.19
N GLN A 111 8.66 2.74 4.80
CA GLN A 111 9.09 2.83 3.41
C GLN A 111 10.25 1.87 3.20
N ILE A 112 10.14 1.02 2.19
CA ILE A 112 11.16 0.06 1.80
C ILE A 112 11.52 0.34 0.35
N THR A 113 12.81 0.41 0.05
CA THR A 113 13.32 0.53 -1.32
C THR A 113 14.22 -0.65 -1.64
N ILE A 114 13.98 -1.33 -2.75
CA ILE A 114 14.78 -2.48 -3.19
C ILE A 114 15.34 -2.19 -4.59
N THR A 115 16.64 -2.33 -4.76
CA THR A 115 17.33 -2.22 -6.06
C THR A 115 18.30 -3.39 -6.23
N GLY A 116 17.99 -4.31 -7.13
CA GLY A 116 18.66 -5.62 -7.14
C GLY A 116 18.36 -6.35 -5.83
N GLU A 117 19.40 -6.75 -5.11
CA GLU A 117 19.27 -7.38 -3.78
C GLU A 117 19.34 -6.37 -2.63
N ARG A 118 19.73 -5.11 -2.91
CA ARG A 118 19.93 -4.09 -1.88
C ARG A 118 18.61 -3.54 -1.38
N ALA A 119 18.39 -3.58 -0.07
CA ALA A 119 17.18 -3.10 0.61
C ALA A 119 17.49 -1.95 1.58
N GLY A 120 16.83 -0.82 1.40
CA GLY A 120 16.79 0.28 2.36
C GLY A 120 15.42 0.33 3.04
N VAL A 121 15.41 0.50 4.36
CA VAL A 121 14.19 0.60 5.17
C VAL A 121 14.22 1.88 5.99
N THR A 122 13.12 2.63 5.97
CA THR A 122 12.86 3.71 6.91
C THR A 122 11.52 3.48 7.58
N LEU A 123 11.53 3.46 8.90
CA LEU A 123 10.34 3.40 9.73
C LEU A 123 10.12 4.76 10.40
N TRP A 124 8.86 5.14 10.55
CA TRP A 124 8.46 6.28 11.38
C TRP A 124 7.44 5.83 12.40
N ALA A 125 7.59 6.23 13.64
CA ALA A 125 6.58 6.00 14.67
C ALA A 125 6.07 7.34 15.22
N GLU A 126 4.76 7.49 15.25
CA GLU A 126 4.14 8.72 15.75
C GLU A 126 4.26 8.88 17.28
N ARG A 127 4.48 7.76 17.99
CA ARG A 127 4.72 7.73 19.44
C ARG A 127 6.21 7.53 19.73
N GLY A 128 6.75 8.31 20.67
CA GLY A 128 8.18 8.27 21.03
C GLY A 128 8.62 6.92 21.60
N ASP A 129 7.83 6.32 22.49
CA ASP A 129 8.13 5.00 23.08
C ASP A 129 8.21 3.91 22.00
N SER A 130 7.35 4.01 20.98
CA SER A 130 7.37 3.12 19.82
C SER A 130 8.59 3.32 18.94
N ALA A 131 9.05 4.56 18.76
CA ALA A 131 10.29 4.84 18.04
C ALA A 131 11.51 4.24 18.76
N VAL A 132 11.54 4.29 20.10
CA VAL A 132 12.58 3.62 20.90
C VAL A 132 12.53 2.11 20.70
N LEU A 133 11.35 1.50 20.87
CA LEU A 133 11.17 0.06 20.66
C LEU A 133 11.61 -0.39 19.26
N LEU A 134 11.20 0.33 18.22
CA LEU A 134 11.58 0.00 16.84
C LEU A 134 13.09 0.16 16.60
N ARG A 135 13.75 1.12 17.26
CA ARG A 135 15.22 1.27 17.20
C ARG A 135 15.92 0.09 17.86
N ASP A 136 15.43 -0.36 19.01
CA ASP A 136 15.99 -1.50 19.75
C ASP A 136 15.89 -2.81 18.95
N HIS A 137 14.91 -2.92 18.04
CA HIS A 137 14.71 -4.08 17.16
C HIS A 137 15.17 -3.87 15.70
N ALA A 138 15.91 -2.80 15.40
CA ALA A 138 16.37 -2.52 14.03
C ALA A 138 17.34 -3.60 13.51
N ASP A 139 18.19 -4.14 14.38
CA ASP A 139 19.14 -5.21 14.03
C ASP A 139 18.42 -6.52 13.70
N ASP A 140 17.39 -6.88 14.47
CA ASP A 140 16.52 -8.04 14.18
C ASP A 140 15.86 -7.91 12.81
N LEU A 141 15.42 -6.70 12.44
CA LEU A 141 14.84 -6.44 11.13
C LEU A 141 15.89 -6.60 10.02
N ALA A 142 17.12 -6.10 10.23
CA ALA A 142 18.21 -6.28 9.29
C ALA A 142 18.56 -7.77 9.08
N GLU A 143 18.58 -8.57 10.15
CA GLU A 143 18.78 -10.02 10.05
C GLU A 143 17.66 -10.72 9.29
N ARG A 144 16.39 -10.35 9.53
CA ARG A 144 15.25 -10.89 8.78
C ARG A 144 15.30 -10.55 7.29
N LEU A 145 15.79 -9.35 6.93
CA LEU A 145 16.03 -8.99 5.54
C LEU A 145 17.12 -9.88 4.91
N ARG A 146 18.23 -10.13 5.62
CA ARG A 146 19.29 -11.05 5.15
C ARG A 146 18.76 -12.48 4.98
N ALA A 147 17.96 -12.97 5.92
CA ALA A 147 17.32 -14.27 5.83
C ALA A 147 16.37 -14.39 4.63
N ALA A 148 15.81 -13.27 4.16
CA ALA A 148 15.01 -13.17 2.96
C ALA A 148 15.84 -12.96 1.66
N ALA A 149 17.16 -13.17 1.73
CA ALA A 149 18.11 -12.95 0.62
C ALA A 149 18.15 -11.49 0.11
N LEU A 150 17.95 -10.52 1.01
CA LEU A 150 18.16 -9.09 0.74
C LEU A 150 19.41 -8.59 1.48
N ASP A 151 20.14 -7.67 0.86
CA ASP A 151 21.28 -6.96 1.45
C ASP A 151 20.80 -5.64 2.10
N PRO A 152 20.63 -5.56 3.44
CA PRO A 152 20.17 -4.36 4.09
C PRO A 152 21.23 -3.25 4.02
N SER A 153 21.03 -2.27 3.15
CA SER A 153 21.93 -1.10 3.04
C SER A 153 21.70 -0.06 4.14
N GLU A 154 20.47 0.06 4.61
CA GLU A 154 20.11 1.03 5.64
C GLU A 154 18.81 0.57 6.34
N VAL A 155 18.78 0.64 7.67
CA VAL A 155 17.56 0.47 8.47
C VAL A 155 17.50 1.62 9.45
N VAL A 156 16.64 2.60 9.18
CA VAL A 156 16.49 3.82 10.00
C VAL A 156 15.11 3.86 10.62
N VAL A 157 15.06 4.30 11.88
CA VAL A 157 13.81 4.62 12.56
C VAL A 157 13.81 6.10 12.91
N ARG A 158 12.70 6.77 12.64
CA ARG A 158 12.49 8.19 12.88
C ARG A 158 11.23 8.41 13.72
N ASP A 159 11.19 9.54 14.42
CA ASP A 159 10.00 9.96 15.15
C ASP A 159 9.01 10.68 14.23
N GLY A 160 7.72 10.60 14.57
CA GLY A 160 6.63 11.30 13.90
C GLY A 160 6.09 10.57 12.66
N ALA A 161 5.60 11.35 11.69
CA ALA A 161 5.07 10.84 10.42
C ALA A 161 6.06 11.10 9.28
N PRO A 162 6.05 10.28 8.21
CA PRO A 162 6.91 10.50 7.06
C PRO A 162 6.61 11.85 6.40
N PRO A 163 7.62 12.49 5.78
CA PRO A 163 7.39 13.69 4.97
C PRO A 163 6.40 13.33 3.85
N ARG A 164 5.36 14.16 3.70
CA ARG A 164 4.37 13.96 2.61
C ARG A 164 5.13 14.02 1.29
N PRO A 165 4.97 13.04 0.39
CA PRO A 165 5.60 13.12 -0.92
C PRO A 165 5.13 14.41 -1.59
N SER A 166 6.09 15.23 -2.03
CA SER A 166 5.80 16.42 -2.83
C SER A 166 4.92 15.99 -4.00
N ARG A 167 3.75 16.61 -4.13
CA ARG A 167 2.86 16.49 -5.28
C ARG A 167 3.51 17.20 -6.47
N GLU A 168 4.65 16.72 -6.92
CA GLU A 168 5.32 17.25 -8.11
C GLU A 168 4.98 16.32 -9.27
N ALA A 169 4.21 16.89 -10.22
CA ALA A 169 3.69 16.29 -11.45
C ALA A 169 2.59 15.20 -11.30
N ALA A 170 1.46 15.54 -10.69
CA ALA A 170 0.20 15.02 -11.22
C ALA A 170 -0.03 15.72 -12.58
N PRO A 171 -0.12 15.02 -13.73
CA PRO A 171 -0.60 15.66 -14.94
C PRO A 171 -2.01 16.18 -14.65
N ALA A 172 -2.29 17.41 -15.09
CA ALA A 172 -3.57 18.07 -14.88
C ALA A 172 -4.72 17.27 -15.54
N ALA A 173 -5.32 16.33 -14.81
CA ALA A 173 -6.59 15.73 -15.15
C ALA A 173 -7.68 16.79 -14.95
N GLY A 174 -7.94 17.58 -15.99
CA GLY A 174 -8.95 18.64 -15.91
C GLY A 174 -9.18 19.49 -17.16
N ARG A 175 -8.79 19.05 -18.37
CA ARG A 175 -9.01 19.87 -19.58
C ARG A 175 -9.39 19.11 -20.85
N PHE A 176 -10.27 18.11 -20.75
CA PHE A 176 -10.93 17.52 -21.91
C PHE A 176 -12.42 17.35 -21.66
N LEU A 177 -13.14 18.48 -21.61
CA LEU A 177 -14.59 18.50 -21.75
C LEU A 177 -15.02 19.86 -22.29
N ASP A 178 -14.58 20.20 -23.50
CA ASP A 178 -15.33 21.16 -24.34
C ASP A 178 -14.90 21.07 -25.82
N ARG A 179 -15.51 20.15 -26.57
CA ARG A 179 -15.87 20.36 -27.99
C ARG A 179 -16.73 19.21 -28.50
N ALA A 180 -18.03 19.34 -28.32
CA ALA A 180 -19.03 18.81 -29.25
C ALA A 180 -20.37 19.48 -28.95
N SER A 181 -20.63 20.59 -29.65
CA SER A 181 -21.96 21.11 -29.95
C SER A 181 -21.89 21.77 -31.32
#